data_AF-A0A969MDW5-F1
#
_entry.id   AF-A0A969MDW5-F1
#
_cell.length_a   1.000
_cell.length_b   1.000
_cell.length_c   1.000
_cell.angle_alpha   90.00
_cell.angle_beta   90.00
_cell.angle_gamma   90.00
#
_symmetry.space_group_name_H-M   'P 1'
#
loop_
_entity.id
_entity.type
_entity.pdbx_description
1 polymer ?
#
loop_
_entity_poly.entity_id
_entity_poly.type
_entity_poly.pdbx_seq_one_letter_code
_entity_poly.pdbx_strand_id
1 'polypeptide(L)'
;MARKRLTKNIGFLSTYITYSNCLILVFFILSFIGILNHELWRDETQAWLIARDSSSLTDLYENLKYEGHPGLWHLCLFLITKITRNPFAMQFFHILISTAIVYIFAKKSPFNLVQKTLFTFSYFSLFEYNLISRNYSLGILVVFLVCYLFTRRNINYIPTFFTLALLANTNAYGFIICLSLSAALIIDTIVKHRINQNKLNRRQIKHLIIGLLILCLGIGLSILQILPAAIQDTTNDIQQNIGETATVSKFELILNLLQRLGYTVRTIWYSYVPIPNFFEYHFGVKISHLFLLISHYSLSFSLYFYYHFQY
;
A
#
# COMPACT_ATOMS: atom_id res chain seq x y z
N MET A 1 -49.44 15.84 19.33
CA MET A 1 -48.45 14.73 19.42
C MET A 1 -47.74 14.44 18.09
N ALA A 2 -48.44 14.42 16.94
CA ALA A 2 -47.87 14.09 15.63
C ALA A 2 -46.73 15.03 15.14
N ARG A 3 -46.88 16.36 15.31
CA ARG A 3 -45.88 17.35 14.86
C ARG A 3 -44.51 17.23 15.55
N LYS A 4 -44.48 16.90 16.85
CA LYS A 4 -43.25 16.61 17.63
C LYS A 4 -42.58 15.29 17.21
N ARG A 5 -43.36 14.31 16.75
CA ARG A 5 -42.86 13.03 16.22
C ARG A 5 -42.20 13.24 14.84
N LEU A 6 -42.84 14.03 13.97
CA LEU A 6 -42.31 14.41 12.67
C LEU A 6 -41.00 15.19 12.76
N THR A 7 -40.90 16.22 13.61
CA THR A 7 -39.66 16.98 13.78
C THR A 7 -38.52 16.15 14.39
N LYS A 8 -38.83 15.24 15.31
CA LYS A 8 -37.86 14.29 15.87
C LYS A 8 -37.37 13.30 14.80
N ASN A 9 -38.25 12.81 13.93
CA ASN A 9 -37.90 11.93 12.82
C ASN A 9 -37.08 12.67 11.74
N ILE A 10 -37.38 13.93 11.44
CA ILE A 10 -36.61 14.75 10.49
C ILE A 10 -35.19 15.01 11.02
N GLY A 11 -35.06 15.34 12.31
CA GLY A 11 -33.73 15.50 12.95
C GLY A 11 -32.93 14.19 13.00
N PHE A 12 -33.60 13.06 13.22
CA PHE A 12 -32.98 11.73 13.16
C PHE A 12 -32.51 11.41 11.74
N LEU A 13 -33.36 11.56 10.71
CA LEU A 13 -32.96 11.32 9.31
C LEU A 13 -31.84 12.26 8.84
N SER A 14 -31.90 13.54 9.19
CA SER A 14 -30.85 14.54 8.88
C SER A 14 -29.47 14.12 9.42
N THR A 15 -29.43 13.40 10.54
CA THR A 15 -28.17 12.91 11.12
C THR A 15 -27.52 11.83 10.24
N TYR A 16 -28.31 11.05 9.50
CA TYR A 16 -27.82 9.99 8.60
C TYR A 16 -27.67 10.46 7.14
N ILE A 17 -28.48 11.41 6.68
CA ILE A 17 -28.39 11.99 5.33
C ILE A 17 -27.36 13.12 5.33
N THR A 18 -26.11 12.77 5.63
CA THR A 18 -24.96 13.67 5.44
C THR A 18 -24.37 13.44 4.05
N TYR A 19 -23.84 14.50 3.43
CA TYR A 19 -23.14 14.41 2.13
C TYR A 19 -22.20 13.20 2.05
N SER A 20 -21.35 13.01 3.06
CA SER A 20 -20.40 11.89 3.06
C SER A 20 -21.09 10.52 3.11
N ASN A 21 -22.19 10.37 3.85
CA ASN A 21 -22.91 9.10 3.91
C ASN A 21 -23.58 8.79 2.57
N CYS A 22 -24.16 9.81 1.91
CA CYS A 22 -24.72 9.67 0.57
C CYS A 22 -23.63 9.28 -0.44
N LEU A 23 -22.47 9.95 -0.40
CA LEU A 23 -21.34 9.65 -1.27
C LEU A 23 -20.87 8.20 -1.12
N ILE A 24 -20.70 7.72 0.11
CA ILE A 24 -20.28 6.35 0.42
C ILE A 24 -21.34 5.34 -0.04
N LEU A 25 -22.62 5.62 0.20
CA LEU A 25 -23.71 4.73 -0.19
C LEU A 25 -23.80 4.61 -1.72
N VAL A 26 -23.75 5.73 -2.43
CA VAL A 26 -23.75 5.73 -3.91
C VAL A 26 -22.54 4.97 -4.45
N PHE A 27 -21.35 5.21 -3.89
CA PHE A 27 -20.14 4.47 -4.26
C PHE A 27 -20.32 2.96 -4.07
N PHE A 28 -20.84 2.51 -2.92
CA PHE A 28 -21.08 1.09 -2.66
C PHE A 28 -22.10 0.48 -3.63
N ILE A 29 -23.21 1.18 -3.91
CA ILE A 29 -24.23 0.71 -4.85
C ILE A 29 -23.64 0.54 -6.26
N LEU A 30 -22.90 1.54 -6.75
CA LEU A 30 -22.24 1.48 -8.05
C LEU A 30 -21.21 0.36 -8.10
N SER A 31 -20.44 0.17 -7.03
CA SER A 31 -19.46 -0.91 -6.91
C SER A 31 -20.12 -2.29 -6.93
N PHE A 32 -21.24 -2.43 -6.22
CA PHE A 32 -22.02 -3.67 -6.19
C PHE A 32 -22.59 -4.01 -7.58
N ILE A 33 -23.19 -3.03 -8.26
CA ILE A 33 -23.64 -3.21 -9.66
C ILE A 33 -22.46 -3.55 -10.56
N GLY A 34 -21.31 -2.91 -10.36
CA GLY A 34 -20.09 -3.17 -11.12
C GLY A 34 -19.62 -4.61 -11.00
N ILE A 35 -19.49 -5.15 -9.78
CA ILE A 35 -19.03 -6.55 -9.60
C ILE A 35 -20.02 -7.60 -10.13
N LEU A 36 -21.32 -7.28 -10.21
CA LEU A 36 -22.30 -8.18 -10.84
C LEU A 36 -22.09 -8.33 -12.35
N ASN A 37 -21.40 -7.37 -12.99
CA ASN A 37 -21.11 -7.38 -14.42
C ASN A 37 -19.60 -7.52 -14.71
N HIS A 38 -18.76 -7.63 -13.67
CA HIS A 38 -17.31 -7.68 -13.81
C HIS A 38 -16.86 -9.12 -14.07
N GLU A 39 -16.24 -9.33 -15.24
CA GLU A 39 -15.57 -10.58 -15.55
C GLU A 39 -14.23 -10.63 -14.81
N LEU A 40 -13.98 -11.74 -14.11
CA LEU A 40 -12.75 -11.91 -13.34
C LEU A 40 -11.54 -11.90 -14.26
N TRP A 41 -10.57 -11.06 -13.92
CA TRP A 41 -9.30 -11.06 -14.61
C TRP A 41 -8.47 -12.29 -14.24
N ARG A 42 -7.48 -12.58 -15.08
CA ARG A 42 -6.57 -13.73 -14.89
C ARG A 42 -5.90 -13.67 -13.52
N ASP A 43 -5.43 -12.49 -13.13
CA ASP A 43 -4.65 -12.23 -11.93
C ASP A 43 -5.52 -12.21 -10.66
N GLU A 44 -6.80 -11.82 -10.76
CA GLU A 44 -7.81 -12.03 -9.71
C GLU A 44 -8.08 -13.53 -9.50
N THR A 45 -8.27 -14.25 -10.60
CA THR A 45 -8.57 -15.68 -10.57
C THR A 45 -7.39 -16.47 -10.01
N GLN A 46 -6.16 -16.15 -10.42
CA GLN A 46 -4.94 -16.77 -9.90
C GLN A 46 -4.82 -16.61 -8.38
N ALA A 47 -4.99 -15.39 -7.87
CA ALA A 47 -4.94 -15.12 -6.43
C ALA A 47 -6.02 -15.90 -5.65
N TRP A 48 -7.24 -15.99 -6.20
CA TRP A 48 -8.32 -16.78 -5.63
C TRP A 48 -8.01 -18.27 -5.62
N LEU A 49 -7.51 -18.82 -6.73
CA LEU A 49 -7.19 -20.24 -6.86
C LEU A 49 -6.08 -20.65 -5.90
N ILE A 50 -5.01 -19.87 -5.79
CA ILE A 50 -3.94 -20.09 -4.81
C ILE A 50 -4.52 -20.20 -3.40
N ALA A 51 -5.33 -19.24 -3.00
CA ALA A 51 -5.93 -19.22 -1.66
C ALA A 51 -6.96 -20.35 -1.43
N ARG A 52 -7.71 -20.75 -2.47
CA ARG A 52 -8.75 -21.77 -2.40
C ARG A 52 -8.17 -23.17 -2.35
N ASP A 53 -7.12 -23.42 -3.13
CA ASP A 53 -6.53 -24.74 -3.31
C ASP A 53 -5.42 -25.03 -2.29
N SER A 54 -5.07 -24.04 -1.45
CA SER A 54 -4.25 -24.27 -0.26
C SER A 54 -5.02 -24.88 0.91
N SER A 55 -4.54 -26.03 1.37
CA SER A 55 -5.08 -26.81 2.49
C SER A 55 -4.76 -26.18 3.86
N SER A 56 -3.56 -25.62 4.02
CA SER A 56 -3.04 -25.04 5.27
C SER A 56 -2.30 -23.72 5.03
N LEU A 57 -1.89 -23.02 6.11
CA LEU A 57 -1.08 -21.80 5.99
C LEU A 57 0.32 -22.07 5.42
N THR A 58 0.90 -23.24 5.72
CA THR A 58 2.17 -23.67 5.14
C THR A 58 2.04 -23.90 3.63
N ASP A 59 0.95 -24.57 3.22
CA ASP A 59 0.63 -24.82 1.82
C ASP A 59 0.35 -23.51 1.06
N LEU A 60 -0.29 -22.53 1.71
CA LEU A 60 -0.45 -21.18 1.16
C LEU A 60 0.89 -20.49 0.94
N TYR A 61 1.80 -20.57 1.91
CA TYR A 61 3.14 -20.00 1.78
C TYR A 61 3.92 -20.65 0.62
N GLU A 62 3.87 -21.98 0.50
CA GLU A 62 4.52 -22.72 -0.59
C GLU A 62 3.96 -22.34 -1.97
N ASN A 63 2.64 -22.17 -2.10
CA ASN A 63 2.03 -21.76 -3.37
C ASN A 63 2.32 -20.30 -3.74
N LEU A 64 2.64 -19.43 -2.75
CA LEU A 64 2.95 -18.02 -2.97
C LEU A 64 4.40 -17.73 -3.32
N LYS A 65 5.31 -18.69 -3.15
CA LYS A 65 6.76 -18.46 -3.24
C LYS A 65 7.25 -17.95 -4.60
N TYR A 66 6.44 -18.14 -5.65
CA TYR A 66 6.72 -17.67 -7.01
C TYR A 66 5.94 -16.40 -7.41
N GLU A 67 5.02 -15.90 -6.57
CA GLU A 67 4.28 -14.65 -6.85
C GLU A 67 5.17 -13.41 -6.72
N GLY A 68 6.20 -13.46 -5.88
CA GLY A 68 7.14 -12.34 -5.69
C GLY A 68 6.54 -11.12 -4.99
N HIS A 69 5.40 -11.28 -4.30
CA HIS A 69 4.79 -10.21 -3.50
C HIS A 69 4.41 -10.69 -2.09
N PRO A 70 4.33 -9.78 -1.10
CA PRO A 70 3.81 -10.10 0.22
C PRO A 70 2.41 -10.74 0.21
N GLY A 71 2.18 -11.67 1.13
CA GLY A 71 1.04 -12.59 1.14
C GLY A 71 -0.21 -12.11 1.89
N LEU A 72 -0.28 -10.87 2.41
CA LEU A 72 -1.41 -10.45 3.26
C LEU A 72 -2.76 -10.53 2.54
N TRP A 73 -2.82 -10.16 1.25
CA TRP A 73 -4.02 -10.30 0.44
C TRP A 73 -4.47 -11.76 0.34
N HIS A 74 -3.54 -12.68 0.07
CA HIS A 74 -3.79 -14.10 -0.04
C HIS A 74 -4.19 -14.73 1.29
N LEU A 75 -3.66 -14.24 2.41
CA LEU A 75 -4.10 -14.64 3.74
C LEU A 75 -5.57 -14.28 3.98
N CYS A 76 -6.00 -13.07 3.58
CA CYS A 76 -7.42 -12.69 3.65
C CYS A 76 -8.29 -13.60 2.78
N LEU A 77 -7.87 -13.88 1.53
CA LEU A 77 -8.60 -14.78 0.64
C LEU A 77 -8.66 -16.20 1.21
N PHE A 78 -7.58 -16.71 1.77
CA PHE A 78 -7.52 -18.04 2.37
C PHE A 78 -8.53 -18.20 3.50
N LEU A 79 -8.71 -17.17 4.33
CA LEU A 79 -9.73 -17.19 5.39
C LEU A 79 -11.15 -17.19 4.80
N ILE A 80 -11.38 -16.44 3.72
CA ILE A 80 -12.67 -16.41 3.01
C ILE A 80 -12.97 -17.76 2.36
N THR A 81 -11.97 -18.42 1.77
CA THR A 81 -12.14 -19.70 1.08
C THR A 81 -12.50 -20.85 2.03
N LYS A 82 -12.23 -20.70 3.34
CA LYS A 82 -12.72 -21.64 4.37
C LYS A 82 -14.22 -21.53 4.61
N ILE A 83 -14.86 -20.43 4.20
CA ILE A 83 -16.30 -20.21 4.32
C ILE A 83 -17.01 -20.54 3.00
N THR A 84 -16.43 -20.15 1.86
CA THR A 84 -17.06 -20.35 0.54
C THR A 84 -16.03 -20.51 -0.58
N ARG A 85 -16.36 -21.34 -1.58
CA ARG A 85 -15.54 -21.54 -2.78
C ARG A 85 -15.90 -20.60 -3.93
N ASN A 86 -16.95 -19.79 -3.78
CA ASN A 86 -17.42 -18.87 -4.83
C ASN A 86 -16.54 -17.60 -4.87
N PRO A 87 -15.86 -17.29 -5.99
CA PRO A 87 -15.00 -16.10 -6.12
C PRO A 87 -15.76 -14.77 -6.00
N PHE A 88 -17.09 -14.76 -6.12
CA PHE A 88 -17.90 -13.59 -5.82
C PHE A 88 -17.64 -13.05 -4.40
N ALA A 89 -17.30 -13.93 -3.45
CA ALA A 89 -16.98 -13.51 -2.09
C ALA A 89 -15.70 -12.64 -2.02
N MET A 90 -14.71 -12.89 -2.89
CA MET A 90 -13.53 -12.05 -3.01
C MET A 90 -13.90 -10.67 -3.56
N GLN A 91 -14.68 -10.61 -4.63
CA GLN A 91 -15.15 -9.34 -5.20
C GLN A 91 -15.95 -8.53 -4.17
N PHE A 92 -16.86 -9.20 -3.46
CA PHE A 92 -17.65 -8.57 -2.40
C PHE A 92 -16.76 -8.07 -1.25
N PHE A 93 -15.79 -8.86 -0.81
CA PHE A 93 -14.81 -8.43 0.19
C PHE A 93 -13.99 -7.22 -0.27
N HIS A 94 -13.59 -7.20 -1.56
CA HIS A 94 -12.83 -6.11 -2.13
C HIS A 94 -13.64 -4.81 -2.19
N ILE A 95 -14.93 -4.84 -2.54
CA ILE A 95 -15.77 -3.63 -2.50
C ILE A 95 -16.02 -3.13 -1.07
N LEU A 96 -15.97 -4.01 -0.06
CA LEU A 96 -16.03 -3.59 1.35
C LEU A 96 -14.75 -2.83 1.75
N ILE A 97 -13.59 -3.30 1.29
CA ILE A 97 -12.30 -2.60 1.47
C ILE A 97 -12.35 -1.24 0.78
N SER A 98 -12.74 -1.17 -0.49
CA SER A 98 -12.80 0.09 -1.24
C SER A 98 -13.81 1.08 -0.64
N THR A 99 -14.95 0.57 -0.15
CA THR A 99 -15.93 1.39 0.57
C THR A 99 -15.37 1.92 1.88
N ALA A 100 -14.54 1.14 2.59
CA ALA A 100 -13.82 1.62 3.78
C ALA A 100 -12.78 2.71 3.44
N ILE A 101 -12.09 2.61 2.30
CA ILE A 101 -11.20 3.67 1.78
C ILE A 101 -11.98 4.96 1.60
N VAL A 102 -13.10 4.91 0.87
CA VAL A 102 -13.96 6.07 0.61
C VAL A 102 -14.56 6.61 1.91
N TYR A 103 -14.94 5.75 2.85
CA TYR A 103 -15.43 6.15 4.16
C TYR A 103 -14.40 6.98 4.92
N ILE A 104 -13.16 6.48 5.06
CA ILE A 104 -12.08 7.19 5.76
C ILE A 104 -11.79 8.50 5.04
N PHE A 105 -11.67 8.47 3.71
CA PHE A 105 -11.39 9.65 2.91
C PHE A 105 -12.48 10.72 3.07
N ALA A 106 -13.75 10.37 2.87
CA ALA A 106 -14.85 11.33 2.91
C ALA A 106 -15.04 11.95 4.31
N LYS A 107 -14.85 11.15 5.38
CA LYS A 107 -15.12 11.57 6.76
C LYS A 107 -13.93 12.16 7.50
N LYS A 108 -12.69 11.75 7.19
CA LYS A 108 -11.50 12.08 7.99
C LYS A 108 -10.50 12.97 7.26
N SER A 109 -10.56 13.08 5.94
CA SER A 109 -9.65 13.95 5.20
C SER A 109 -10.04 15.44 5.28
N PRO A 110 -9.06 16.36 5.23
CA PRO A 110 -9.28 17.80 5.28
C PRO A 110 -9.74 18.39 3.93
N PHE A 111 -10.01 17.56 2.93
CA PHE A 111 -10.37 18.00 1.58
C PHE A 111 -11.79 18.56 1.50
N ASN A 112 -12.02 19.46 0.53
CA ASN A 112 -13.33 20.03 0.25
C ASN A 112 -14.27 19.01 -0.42
N LEU A 113 -15.55 19.39 -0.57
CA LEU A 113 -16.57 18.50 -1.13
C LEU A 113 -16.23 18.07 -2.56
N VAL A 114 -15.79 19.01 -3.42
CA VAL A 114 -15.47 18.73 -4.83
C VAL A 114 -14.32 17.73 -4.95
N GLN A 115 -13.23 17.94 -4.20
CA GLN A 115 -12.09 17.01 -4.15
C GLN A 115 -12.52 15.62 -3.67
N LYS A 116 -13.41 15.54 -2.67
CA LYS A 116 -13.98 14.28 -2.19
C LYS A 116 -14.78 13.56 -3.26
N THR A 117 -15.67 14.26 -3.97
CA THR A 117 -16.45 13.69 -5.07
C THR A 117 -15.55 13.19 -6.20
N LEU A 118 -14.62 14.04 -6.65
CA LEU A 118 -13.72 13.73 -7.77
C LEU A 118 -12.82 12.53 -7.47
N PHE A 119 -12.27 12.44 -6.26
CA PHE A 119 -11.50 11.29 -5.84
C PHE A 119 -12.36 10.02 -5.84
N THR A 120 -13.53 10.05 -5.18
CA THR A 120 -14.41 8.87 -5.04
C THR A 120 -14.86 8.33 -6.39
N PHE A 121 -15.12 9.19 -7.36
CA PHE A 121 -15.55 8.79 -8.70
C PHE A 121 -14.44 8.88 -9.76
N SER A 122 -13.18 8.89 -9.32
CA SER A 122 -12.03 8.80 -10.23
C SER A 122 -11.89 7.39 -10.80
N TYR A 123 -11.22 7.28 -11.95
CA TYR A 123 -10.85 5.99 -12.56
C TYR A 123 -10.22 5.03 -11.53
N PHE A 124 -9.22 5.50 -10.80
CA PHE A 124 -8.52 4.66 -9.83
C PHE A 124 -9.41 4.20 -8.66
N SER A 125 -10.23 5.10 -8.09
CA SER A 125 -11.06 4.75 -6.94
C SER A 125 -12.28 3.89 -7.32
N LEU A 126 -12.89 4.12 -8.48
CA LEU A 126 -14.07 3.38 -8.92
C LEU A 126 -13.75 2.07 -9.62
N PHE A 127 -12.62 1.99 -10.33
CA PHE A 127 -12.27 0.86 -11.18
C PHE A 127 -11.07 0.08 -10.62
N GLU A 128 -9.85 0.62 -10.74
CA GLU A 128 -8.60 -0.10 -10.43
C GLU A 128 -8.51 -0.61 -9.00
N TYR A 129 -8.93 0.21 -8.02
CA TYR A 129 -8.85 -0.14 -6.60
C TYR A 129 -10.18 -0.63 -6.02
N ASN A 130 -11.13 -0.98 -6.88
CA ASN A 130 -12.49 -1.34 -6.46
C ASN A 130 -13.07 -2.53 -7.23
N LEU A 131 -13.20 -2.48 -8.55
CA LEU A 131 -13.78 -3.57 -9.34
C LEU A 131 -12.79 -4.71 -9.56
N ILE A 132 -11.52 -4.37 -9.81
CA ILE A 132 -10.45 -5.35 -9.99
C ILE A 132 -9.92 -5.76 -8.60
N SER A 133 -10.18 -6.99 -8.20
CA SER A 133 -9.93 -7.53 -6.85
C SER A 133 -8.46 -7.82 -6.59
N ARG A 134 -7.68 -6.77 -6.32
CA ARG A 134 -6.21 -6.84 -6.19
C ARG A 134 -5.72 -6.35 -4.83
N ASN A 135 -4.47 -6.72 -4.52
CA ASN A 135 -3.81 -6.36 -3.27
C ASN A 135 -3.55 -4.85 -3.09
N TYR A 136 -3.69 -4.03 -4.14
CA TYR A 136 -3.45 -2.58 -4.08
C TYR A 136 -4.48 -1.83 -3.22
N SER A 137 -5.76 -2.25 -3.25
CA SER A 137 -6.81 -1.61 -2.44
C SER A 137 -6.53 -1.71 -0.95
N LEU A 138 -6.04 -2.88 -0.51
CA LEU A 138 -5.63 -3.10 0.87
C LEU A 138 -4.43 -2.22 1.24
N GLY A 139 -3.47 -2.02 0.32
CA GLY A 139 -2.40 -1.03 0.48
C GLY A 139 -2.92 0.38 0.72
N ILE A 140 -3.86 0.86 -0.10
CA ILE A 140 -4.43 2.21 0.01
C ILE A 140 -5.22 2.38 1.30
N LEU A 141 -6.03 1.39 1.68
CA LEU A 141 -6.76 1.41 2.95
C LEU A 141 -5.79 1.60 4.12
N VAL A 142 -4.70 0.82 4.13
CA VAL A 142 -3.70 0.90 5.19
C VAL A 142 -2.96 2.24 5.16
N VAL A 143 -2.63 2.80 3.99
CA VAL A 143 -2.06 4.16 3.89
C VAL A 143 -2.98 5.21 4.53
N PHE A 144 -4.28 5.19 4.22
CA PHE A 144 -5.23 6.13 4.81
C PHE A 144 -5.38 5.95 6.32
N LEU A 145 -5.30 4.71 6.82
CA LEU A 145 -5.26 4.43 8.26
C LEU A 145 -3.99 4.99 8.91
N VAL A 146 -2.82 4.85 8.28
CA VAL A 146 -1.57 5.46 8.77
C VAL A 146 -1.72 6.98 8.83
N CYS A 147 -2.17 7.63 7.75
CA CYS A 147 -2.39 9.07 7.73
C CYS A 147 -3.35 9.51 8.85
N TYR A 148 -4.45 8.78 9.05
CA TYR A 148 -5.42 9.08 10.10
C TYR A 148 -4.85 8.94 11.52
N LEU A 149 -3.99 7.95 11.76
CA LEU A 149 -3.33 7.76 13.05
C LEU A 149 -2.21 8.79 13.27
N PHE A 150 -1.54 9.21 12.19
CA PHE A 150 -0.42 10.14 12.22
C PHE A 150 -0.84 11.58 12.48
N THR A 151 -2.01 12.02 11.99
CA THR A 151 -2.49 13.41 12.20
C THR A 151 -3.04 13.68 13.61
N ARG A 152 -3.11 12.68 14.48
CA ARG A 152 -3.62 12.88 15.85
C ARG A 152 -2.59 13.60 16.72
N ARG A 153 -3.05 14.58 17.49
CA ARG A 153 -2.22 15.38 18.42
C ARG A 153 -1.35 14.53 19.35
N ASN A 154 -1.86 13.39 19.81
CA ASN A 154 -1.12 12.39 20.56
C ASN A 154 -1.04 11.10 19.76
N ILE A 155 0.11 10.87 19.12
CA ILE A 155 0.35 9.67 18.33
C ILE A 155 0.47 8.47 19.28
N ASN A 156 -0.34 7.45 19.03
CA ASN A 156 -0.20 6.17 19.69
C ASN A 156 0.74 5.28 18.86
N TYR A 157 2.00 5.16 19.31
CA TYR A 157 3.03 4.45 18.55
C TYR A 157 2.66 3.01 18.18
N ILE A 158 2.12 2.22 19.11
CA ILE A 158 1.81 0.79 18.87
C ILE A 158 0.88 0.60 17.65
N PRO A 159 -0.35 1.15 17.61
CA PRO A 159 -1.24 0.98 16.46
C PRO A 159 -0.68 1.61 15.18
N THR A 160 0.05 2.73 15.27
CA THR A 160 0.66 3.34 14.08
C THR A 160 1.72 2.43 13.46
N PHE A 161 2.66 1.92 14.26
CA PHE A 161 3.71 1.02 13.76
C PHE A 161 3.17 -0.35 13.35
N PHE A 162 2.14 -0.86 14.03
CA PHE A 162 1.44 -2.07 13.59
C PHE A 162 0.78 -1.87 12.22
N THR A 163 0.15 -0.72 11.99
CA THR A 163 -0.47 -0.39 10.69
C THR A 163 0.61 -0.22 9.60
N LEU A 164 1.77 0.35 9.93
CA LEU A 164 2.93 0.39 9.02
C LEU A 164 3.48 -1.02 8.72
N ALA A 165 3.57 -1.89 9.72
CA ALA A 165 3.96 -3.29 9.53
C ALA A 165 3.00 -4.04 8.59
N LEU A 166 1.69 -3.80 8.73
CA LEU A 166 0.70 -4.30 7.78
C LEU A 166 0.92 -3.74 6.37
N LEU A 167 1.21 -2.44 6.25
CA LEU A 167 1.46 -1.77 4.97
C LEU A 167 2.61 -2.43 4.20
N ALA A 168 3.71 -2.75 4.91
CA ALA A 168 4.85 -3.46 4.34
C ALA A 168 4.46 -4.81 3.74
N ASN A 169 3.47 -5.50 4.33
CA ASN A 169 3.04 -6.83 3.91
C ASN A 169 1.90 -6.81 2.87
N THR A 170 1.56 -5.66 2.29
CA THR A 170 0.48 -5.55 1.28
C THR A 170 0.96 -5.87 -0.13
N ASN A 171 1.99 -5.16 -0.59
CA ASN A 171 2.63 -5.27 -1.90
C ASN A 171 3.97 -4.50 -1.87
N ALA A 172 4.77 -4.59 -2.94
CA ALA A 172 6.07 -3.91 -3.01
C ALA A 172 6.00 -2.38 -2.90
N TYR A 173 4.95 -1.74 -3.45
CA TYR A 173 4.77 -0.29 -3.29
C TYR A 173 4.42 0.07 -1.84
N GLY A 174 3.59 -0.74 -1.18
CA GLY A 174 3.30 -0.62 0.24
C GLY A 174 4.56 -0.71 1.09
N PHE A 175 5.47 -1.63 0.77
CA PHE A 175 6.79 -1.72 1.43
C PHE A 175 7.59 -0.42 1.32
N ILE A 176 7.71 0.14 0.11
CA ILE A 176 8.43 1.41 -0.12
C ILE A 176 7.77 2.55 0.66
N ILE A 177 6.45 2.69 0.56
CA ILE A 177 5.70 3.74 1.27
C ILE A 177 5.83 3.56 2.80
N CYS A 178 5.84 2.33 3.30
CA CYS A 178 6.07 2.02 4.70
C CYS A 178 7.43 2.56 5.17
N LEU A 179 8.50 2.34 4.42
CA LEU A 179 9.82 2.88 4.76
C LEU A 179 9.82 4.42 4.78
N SER A 180 9.22 5.06 3.77
CA SER A 180 9.13 6.52 3.70
C SER A 180 8.33 7.12 4.86
N LEU A 181 7.16 6.57 5.17
CA LEU A 181 6.31 7.05 6.27
C LEU A 181 6.92 6.76 7.65
N SER A 182 7.62 5.63 7.80
CA SER A 182 8.36 5.31 9.03
C SER A 182 9.48 6.32 9.27
N ALA A 183 10.25 6.65 8.22
CA ALA A 183 11.29 7.68 8.29
C ALA A 183 10.70 9.04 8.66
N ALA A 184 9.60 9.45 8.00
CA ALA A 184 8.91 10.70 8.32
C ALA A 184 8.46 10.77 9.78
N LEU A 185 7.91 9.68 10.33
CA LEU A 185 7.45 9.61 11.72
C LEU A 185 8.62 9.68 12.71
N ILE A 186 9.75 9.03 12.41
CA ILE A 186 10.95 9.08 13.24
C ILE A 186 11.52 10.50 13.24
N ILE A 187 11.63 11.14 12.06
CA ILE A 187 12.11 12.53 11.93
C ILE A 187 11.18 13.48 12.69
N ASP A 188 9.87 13.40 12.46
CA ASP A 188 8.86 14.23 13.16
C ASP A 188 8.96 14.05 14.68
N THR A 189 9.17 12.82 15.15
CA THR A 189 9.40 12.54 16.58
C THR A 189 10.69 13.23 17.06
N ILE A 190 11.83 13.07 16.38
CA ILE A 190 13.11 13.68 16.79
C ILE A 190 13.01 15.22 16.82
N VAL A 191 12.42 15.82 15.78
CA VAL A 191 12.26 17.27 15.65
C VAL A 191 11.37 17.84 16.75
N LYS A 192 10.20 17.23 17.01
CA LYS A 192 9.30 17.66 18.10
C LYS A 192 9.98 17.60 19.47
N HIS A 193 10.84 16.61 19.71
CA HIS A 193 11.58 16.49 20.97
C HIS A 193 12.69 17.53 21.10
N ARG A 194 13.38 17.84 20.00
CA ARG A 194 14.45 18.86 19.99
C ARG A 194 13.90 20.27 20.16
N ILE A 195 12.79 20.61 19.50
CA ILE A 195 12.23 21.97 19.49
C ILE A 195 11.39 22.25 20.74
N ASN A 196 10.46 21.36 21.11
CA ASN A 196 9.50 21.65 22.18
C ASN A 196 9.98 21.30 23.59
N GLN A 197 11.21 20.77 23.75
CA GLN A 197 11.76 20.23 25.01
C GLN A 197 10.83 19.25 25.77
N ASN A 198 9.77 18.77 25.11
CA ASN A 198 8.86 17.80 25.68
C ASN A 198 9.57 16.46 25.75
N LYS A 199 10.00 16.04 26.95
CA LYS A 199 10.51 14.68 27.15
C LYS A 199 9.36 13.69 27.00
N LEU A 200 9.56 12.61 26.22
CA LEU A 200 8.63 11.48 26.22
C LEU A 200 8.48 10.95 27.66
N ASN A 201 7.25 10.71 28.07
CA ASN A 201 7.00 9.97 29.29
C ASN A 201 7.51 8.53 29.16
N ARG A 202 7.93 7.89 30.28
CA ARG A 202 8.42 6.49 30.28
C ARG A 202 7.49 5.52 29.52
N ARG A 203 6.17 5.73 29.62
CA ARG A 203 5.16 4.94 28.91
C ARG A 203 5.24 5.12 27.38
N GLN A 204 5.42 6.35 26.91
CA GLN A 204 5.53 6.64 25.48
C GLN A 204 6.82 6.06 24.89
N ILE A 205 7.94 6.11 25.62
CA ILE A 205 9.20 5.44 25.22
C ILE A 205 8.99 3.94 25.07
N LYS A 206 8.35 3.29 26.06
CA LYS A 206 8.01 1.86 25.97
C LYS A 206 7.15 1.55 24.75
N HIS A 207 6.11 2.34 24.49
CA HIS A 207 5.23 2.15 23.33
C HIS A 207 5.97 2.38 22.00
N LEU A 208 6.90 3.33 21.95
CA LEU A 208 7.76 3.58 20.78
C LEU A 208 8.67 2.39 20.50
N ILE A 209 9.36 1.86 21.52
CA ILE A 209 10.23 0.68 21.38
C ILE A 209 9.42 -0.55 20.92
N ILE A 210 8.29 -0.82 21.57
CA ILE A 210 7.40 -1.93 21.18
C ILE A 210 6.92 -1.75 19.73
N GLY A 211 6.51 -0.54 19.36
CA GLY A 211 6.10 -0.23 18.00
C GLY A 211 7.21 -0.46 16.97
N LEU A 212 8.43 0.00 17.26
CA LEU A 212 9.59 -0.23 16.38
C LEU A 212 9.90 -1.72 16.22
N LEU A 213 9.80 -2.52 17.30
CA LEU A 213 9.97 -3.97 17.21
C LEU A 213 8.91 -4.61 16.30
N ILE A 214 7.63 -4.21 16.43
CA ILE A 214 6.55 -4.66 15.54
C ILE A 214 6.85 -4.29 14.08
N LEU A 215 7.31 -3.07 13.82
CA LEU A 215 7.68 -2.62 12.49
C LEU A 215 8.83 -3.45 11.91
N CYS A 216 9.90 -3.66 12.68
CA CYS A 216 11.05 -4.47 12.25
C CYS A 216 10.63 -5.91 11.92
N LEU A 217 9.78 -6.52 12.75
CA LEU A 217 9.24 -7.86 12.48
C LEU A 217 8.39 -7.86 11.19
N GLY A 218 7.53 -6.87 11.00
CA GLY A 218 6.72 -6.75 9.77
C GLY A 218 7.55 -6.57 8.51
N ILE A 219 8.59 -5.73 8.55
CA ILE A 219 9.54 -5.55 7.45
C ILE A 219 10.30 -6.85 7.18
N GLY A 220 10.79 -7.52 8.23
CA GLY A 220 11.47 -8.81 8.11
C GLY A 220 10.59 -9.87 7.44
N LEU A 221 9.33 -9.99 7.87
CA LEU A 221 8.35 -10.89 7.26
C LEU A 221 8.10 -10.56 5.78
N SER A 222 7.97 -9.28 5.44
CA SER A 222 7.79 -8.87 4.04
C SER A 222 9.01 -9.22 3.18
N ILE A 223 10.23 -9.04 3.70
CA ILE A 223 11.45 -9.39 2.97
C ILE A 223 11.51 -10.91 2.76
N LEU A 224 11.22 -11.70 3.80
CA LEU A 224 11.18 -13.16 3.70
C LEU A 224 10.20 -13.65 2.63
N GLN A 225 9.04 -12.99 2.48
CA GLN A 225 8.04 -13.34 1.47
C GLN A 225 8.40 -12.87 0.05
N ILE A 226 9.15 -11.77 -0.09
CA ILE A 226 9.55 -11.21 -1.40
C ILE A 226 10.79 -11.95 -1.96
N LEU A 227 11.65 -12.48 -1.08
CA LEU A 227 12.86 -13.20 -1.50
C LEU A 227 12.47 -14.37 -2.43
N PRO A 228 12.86 -14.34 -3.72
CA PRO A 228 12.35 -15.30 -4.69
C PRO A 228 12.85 -16.71 -4.35
N ALA A 229 11.93 -17.65 -4.16
CA ALA A 229 12.27 -19.07 -4.12
C ALA A 229 12.95 -19.52 -5.42
N ALA A 230 12.63 -18.86 -6.55
CA ALA A 230 13.31 -19.10 -7.83
C ALA A 230 14.84 -18.89 -7.78
N ILE A 231 15.35 -17.98 -6.93
CA ILE A 231 16.82 -17.85 -6.74
C ILE A 231 17.32 -19.10 -6.04
N GLN A 232 16.64 -19.55 -4.99
CA GLN A 232 17.06 -20.71 -4.21
C GLN A 232 16.97 -22.00 -5.03
N ASP A 233 15.89 -22.20 -5.78
CA ASP A 233 15.69 -23.36 -6.65
C ASP A 233 16.68 -23.36 -7.82
N THR A 234 16.94 -22.21 -8.47
CA THR A 234 17.98 -22.12 -9.51
C THR A 234 19.36 -22.42 -8.93
N THR A 235 19.66 -21.97 -7.70
CA THR A 235 20.95 -22.25 -7.05
C THR A 235 21.08 -23.73 -6.71
N ASN A 236 20.00 -24.35 -6.24
CA ASN A 236 19.93 -25.78 -5.92
C ASN A 236 20.04 -26.65 -7.19
N ASP A 237 19.36 -26.26 -8.27
CA ASP A 237 19.43 -26.94 -9.58
C ASP A 237 20.83 -26.82 -10.20
N ILE A 238 21.48 -25.67 -10.07
CA ILE A 238 22.87 -25.48 -10.49
C ILE A 238 23.81 -26.36 -9.65
N GLN A 239 23.59 -26.45 -8.33
CA GLN A 239 24.39 -27.32 -7.45
C GLN A 239 24.16 -28.82 -7.70
N GLN A 240 22.95 -29.23 -8.08
CA GLN A 240 22.65 -30.62 -8.42
C GLN A 240 23.19 -31.03 -9.80
N ASN A 241 23.19 -30.12 -10.77
CA ASN A 241 23.64 -30.42 -12.14
C ASN A 241 25.14 -30.21 -12.37
N ILE A 242 25.82 -29.43 -11.52
CA ILE A 242 27.28 -29.23 -11.54
C ILE A 242 27.84 -29.89 -10.28
N GLY A 243 28.24 -31.16 -10.38
CA GLY A 243 28.67 -31.98 -9.24
C GLY A 243 29.51 -31.24 -8.20
N GLU A 244 29.05 -31.28 -6.94
CA GLU A 244 29.71 -30.97 -5.66
C GLU A 244 30.93 -30.01 -5.64
N THR A 245 30.98 -28.95 -6.45
CA THR A 245 32.14 -28.02 -6.42
C THR A 245 31.84 -26.54 -6.69
N ALA A 246 30.56 -26.14 -6.78
CA ALA A 246 30.18 -24.73 -6.78
C ALA A 246 29.47 -24.38 -5.47
N THR A 247 30.24 -24.17 -4.40
CA THR A 247 29.73 -23.46 -3.23
C THR A 247 29.59 -21.99 -3.61
N VAL A 248 28.42 -21.59 -4.13
CA VAL A 248 28.11 -20.18 -4.33
C VAL A 248 28.29 -19.50 -2.98
N SER A 249 29.35 -18.70 -2.85
CA SER A 249 29.68 -18.15 -1.54
C SER A 249 28.55 -17.20 -1.12
N LYS A 250 28.26 -17.16 0.18
CA LYS A 250 27.28 -16.20 0.75
C LYS A 250 27.56 -14.77 0.30
N PHE A 251 28.83 -14.44 0.04
CA PHE A 251 29.28 -13.16 -0.49
C PHE A 251 28.88 -12.93 -1.95
N GLU A 252 29.01 -13.92 -2.82
CA GLU A 252 28.55 -13.83 -4.23
C GLU A 252 27.03 -13.68 -4.32
N LEU A 253 26.29 -14.37 -3.46
CA LEU A 253 24.84 -14.21 -3.36
C LEU A 253 24.47 -12.76 -2.97
N ILE A 254 25.16 -12.19 -1.98
CA ILE A 254 24.97 -10.79 -1.56
C ILE A 254 25.34 -9.82 -2.68
N LEU A 255 26.44 -10.05 -3.40
CA LEU A 255 26.85 -9.25 -4.55
C LEU A 255 25.82 -9.28 -5.67
N ASN A 256 25.31 -10.46 -6.02
CA ASN A 256 24.26 -10.62 -7.03
C ASN A 256 22.96 -9.92 -6.60
N LEU A 257 22.59 -10.00 -5.32
CA LEU A 257 21.45 -9.27 -4.77
C LEU A 257 21.65 -7.76 -4.87
N LEU A 258 22.84 -7.25 -4.52
CA LEU A 258 23.18 -5.82 -4.64
C LEU A 258 23.16 -5.34 -6.09
N GLN A 259 23.69 -6.14 -7.03
CA GLN A 259 23.64 -5.82 -8.46
C GLN A 259 22.21 -5.78 -9.00
N ARG A 260 21.37 -6.75 -8.61
CA ARG A 260 19.94 -6.75 -8.96
C ARG A 260 19.21 -5.55 -8.36
N LEU A 261 19.51 -5.19 -7.11
CA LEU A 261 19.00 -3.97 -6.48
C LEU A 261 19.40 -2.73 -7.28
N GLY A 262 20.68 -2.65 -7.70
CA GLY A 262 21.18 -1.60 -8.58
C GLY A 262 20.43 -1.55 -9.90
N TYR A 263 20.17 -2.70 -10.54
CA TYR A 263 19.39 -2.79 -11.78
C TYR A 263 17.94 -2.33 -11.57
N THR A 264 17.29 -2.73 -10.48
CA THR A 264 15.92 -2.32 -10.15
C THR A 264 15.84 -0.82 -9.92
N VAL A 265 16.74 -0.26 -9.10
CA VAL A 265 16.82 1.20 -8.87
C VAL A 265 17.07 1.94 -10.18
N ARG A 266 17.96 1.42 -11.03
CA ARG A 266 18.27 1.99 -12.34
C ARG A 266 17.07 1.94 -13.30
N THR A 267 16.31 0.85 -13.29
CA THR A 267 15.11 0.68 -14.12
C THR A 267 14.02 1.65 -13.69
N ILE A 268 13.80 1.79 -12.38
CA ILE A 268 12.89 2.80 -11.82
C ILE A 268 13.37 4.20 -12.21
N TRP A 269 14.66 4.49 -12.06
CA TRP A 269 15.21 5.78 -12.45
C TRP A 269 14.99 6.07 -13.95
N TYR A 270 15.23 5.09 -14.82
CA TYR A 270 15.03 5.23 -16.26
C TYR A 270 13.57 5.33 -16.69
N SER A 271 12.62 4.83 -15.90
CA SER A 271 11.20 5.00 -16.21
C SER A 271 10.69 6.42 -15.89
N TYR A 272 11.28 7.11 -14.90
CA TYR A 272 10.93 8.49 -14.55
C TYR A 272 11.79 9.55 -15.24
N VAL A 273 13.07 9.24 -15.46
CA VAL A 273 14.02 10.06 -16.19
C VAL A 273 14.59 9.17 -17.29
N PRO A 274 13.93 9.08 -18.45
CA PRO A 274 14.52 8.41 -19.60
C PRO A 274 15.77 9.22 -19.97
N ILE A 275 16.93 8.75 -19.51
CA ILE A 275 18.22 9.26 -19.96
C ILE A 275 18.47 8.49 -21.26
N PRO A 276 18.21 9.08 -22.45
CA PRO A 276 18.64 8.43 -23.66
C PRO A 276 20.14 8.21 -23.55
N ASN A 277 20.63 7.07 -24.04
CA ASN A 277 22.07 6.89 -24.21
C ASN A 277 22.55 7.98 -25.17
N PHE A 278 23.06 9.08 -24.61
CA PHE A 278 23.42 10.29 -25.36
C PHE A 278 24.51 10.02 -26.42
N PHE A 279 25.23 8.91 -26.27
CA PHE A 279 26.28 8.47 -27.18
C PHE A 279 25.81 7.48 -28.24
N GLU A 280 24.60 6.95 -28.12
CA GLU A 280 24.10 5.85 -28.97
C GLU A 280 22.91 6.29 -29.85
N TYR A 281 22.21 7.37 -29.48
CA TYR A 281 21.11 7.93 -30.28
C TYR A 281 21.31 9.43 -30.55
N HIS A 282 21.25 9.81 -31.83
CA HIS A 282 21.24 11.19 -32.32
C HIS A 282 19.93 11.94 -31.99
N PHE A 283 19.53 12.00 -30.71
CA PHE A 283 18.44 12.87 -30.30
C PHE A 283 18.95 14.30 -30.11
N GLY A 284 18.43 15.24 -30.90
CA GLY A 284 18.93 16.60 -31.01
C GLY A 284 19.11 17.33 -29.68
N VAL A 285 20.29 17.97 -29.53
CA VAL A 285 20.80 18.69 -28.34
C VAL A 285 19.82 19.69 -27.70
N LYS A 286 18.80 20.16 -28.43
CA LYS A 286 17.78 21.09 -27.89
C LYS A 286 16.76 20.42 -26.96
N ILE A 287 16.48 19.14 -27.13
CA ILE A 287 15.45 18.42 -26.33
C ILE A 287 16.01 18.01 -24.95
N SER A 288 17.31 17.72 -24.86
CA SER A 288 17.97 17.36 -23.59
C SER A 288 18.01 18.53 -22.59
N HIS A 289 18.22 19.76 -23.06
CA HIS A 289 18.16 20.95 -22.21
C HIS A 289 16.75 21.25 -21.69
N LEU A 290 15.71 20.97 -22.49
CA LEU A 290 14.32 21.12 -22.07
C LEU A 290 13.95 20.13 -20.95
N PHE A 291 14.43 18.89 -21.04
CA PHE A 291 14.23 17.86 -20.02
C PHE A 291 14.89 18.19 -18.68
N LEU A 292 16.13 18.69 -18.70
CA LEU A 292 16.82 19.16 -17.50
C LEU A 292 16.13 20.38 -16.88
N LEU A 293 15.55 21.26 -17.70
CA LEU A 293 14.73 22.35 -17.19
C LEU A 293 13.50 21.83 -16.45
N ILE A 294 12.73 20.92 -17.06
CA ILE A 294 11.47 20.40 -16.49
C ILE A 294 11.71 19.68 -15.16
N SER A 295 12.77 18.87 -15.05
CA SER A 295 13.11 18.19 -13.80
C SER A 295 13.59 19.15 -12.70
N HIS A 296 14.28 20.23 -13.07
CA HIS A 296 14.65 21.27 -12.13
C HIS A 296 13.42 22.03 -11.62
N TYR A 297 12.51 22.42 -12.52
CA TYR A 297 11.28 23.12 -12.15
C TYR A 297 10.32 22.26 -11.32
N SER A 298 10.21 20.95 -11.57
CA SER A 298 9.35 20.07 -10.76
C SER A 298 9.90 19.87 -9.35
N LEU A 299 11.23 19.78 -9.20
CA LEU A 299 11.90 19.74 -7.89
C LEU A 299 11.73 21.06 -7.14
N SER A 300 11.96 22.20 -7.81
CA SER A 300 11.76 23.53 -7.23
C SER A 300 10.31 23.79 -6.83
N PHE A 301 9.34 23.35 -7.63
CA PHE A 301 7.91 23.47 -7.34
C PHE A 301 7.53 22.63 -6.10
N SER A 302 8.07 21.41 -6.00
CA SER A 302 7.85 20.52 -4.85
C SER A 302 8.43 21.10 -3.55
N LEU A 303 9.62 21.70 -3.62
CA LEU A 303 10.26 22.39 -2.48
C LEU A 303 9.53 23.68 -2.10
N TYR A 304 9.03 24.44 -3.08
CA TYR A 304 8.22 25.64 -2.84
C TYR A 304 6.90 25.30 -2.13
N PHE A 305 6.21 24.24 -2.56
CA PHE A 305 4.98 23.78 -1.92
C PHE A 305 5.22 23.32 -0.47
N TYR A 306 6.33 22.63 -0.22
CA TYR A 306 6.73 22.20 1.12
C TYR A 306 6.98 23.39 2.06
N TYR A 307 7.61 24.46 1.57
CA TYR A 307 7.91 25.64 2.37
C TYR A 307 6.69 26.56 2.58
N HIS A 308 5.74 26.62 1.65
CA HIS A 308 4.68 27.63 1.71
C HIS A 308 3.38 27.17 2.38
N PHE A 309 3.13 25.87 2.45
CA PHE A 309 1.90 25.31 3.04
C PHE A 309 2.07 24.80 4.48
N GLN A 310 3.03 25.35 5.23
CA GLN A 310 3.33 24.95 6.61
C GLN A 310 2.53 25.73 7.68
N TYR A 311 1.37 26.30 7.36
CA TYR A 311 0.48 26.99 8.29
C TYR A 311 -0.85 26.25 8.49
#